data_AF-A0A1X7PF65-F1
#
_entry.id   AF-A0A1X7PF65-F1
#
_cell.length_a   1.000
_cell.length_b   1.000
_cell.length_c   1.000
_cell.angle_alpha   90.00
_cell.angle_beta   90.00
_cell.angle_gamma   90.00
#
_symmetry.space_group_name_H-M   'P 1'
#
loop_
_entity.id
_entity.type
_entity.pdbx_description
1 polymer ?
#
loop_
_entity_poly.entity_id
_entity_poly.type
_entity_poly.pdbx_seq_one_letter_code
_entity_poly.pdbx_strand_id
1 'polypeptide(L)'
;MARGSGRRRRTGGSGDSLEEDIRRASTRGPGARTRAEVTPPSGRHLVLPPESGTVLDIDLDALVALAARADLVIALERRPGDYAVAATPLLSWWSSIETIPSEAEEVRLDAEALAAVALGPGPGSDVDSRLRALAAGGDLDALASALALLARVPDPPAAFQDPEGFLRVMTPESPFERRLAAVPFEALEAERALLLLRDCAFTATLPRRRAAVAAACERVRAAAGEGGRERIEELADAVEAALERRWSAV
;
A
#
# COMPACT_ATOMS: atom_id res chain seq x y z
N MET A 1 41.50 3.61 15.33
CA MET A 1 40.33 4.18 16.03
C MET A 1 39.09 3.90 15.21
N ALA A 2 38.39 2.80 15.54
CA ALA A 2 37.22 2.33 14.80
C ALA A 2 35.96 3.00 15.36
N ARG A 3 35.29 3.82 14.53
CA ARG A 3 33.95 4.34 14.84
C ARG A 3 32.92 3.32 14.36
N GLY A 4 32.46 2.49 15.29
CA GLY A 4 31.31 1.63 15.08
C GLY A 4 30.05 2.48 14.90
N SER A 5 29.66 2.68 13.65
CA SER A 5 28.32 3.13 13.27
C SER A 5 27.33 1.99 13.58
N GLY A 6 26.84 1.99 14.82
CA GLY A 6 25.76 1.11 15.25
C GLY A 6 24.46 1.56 14.58
N ARG A 7 24.29 1.18 13.30
CA ARG A 7 23.00 1.23 12.60
C ARG A 7 22.09 0.28 13.37
N ARG A 8 21.33 0.83 14.32
CA ARG A 8 20.22 0.12 14.96
C ARG A 8 19.23 -0.22 13.86
N ARG A 9 19.42 -1.39 13.23
CA ARG A 9 18.32 -2.10 12.57
C ARG A 9 17.22 -2.18 13.62
N ARG A 10 16.07 -1.56 13.35
CA ARG A 10 14.81 -1.86 14.01
C ARG A 10 14.62 -3.37 13.93
N THR A 11 15.08 -4.05 14.97
CA THR A 11 14.91 -5.48 15.20
C THR A 11 13.84 -5.52 16.27
N GLY A 12 12.61 -5.85 15.87
CA GLY A 12 11.47 -6.22 16.72
C GLY A 12 11.17 -5.31 17.92
N GLY A 13 10.14 -4.46 17.83
CA GLY A 13 9.69 -3.72 19.02
C GLY A 13 8.67 -2.61 18.84
N SER A 14 7.65 -2.81 18.00
CA SER A 14 6.30 -2.23 18.12
C SER A 14 5.48 -2.96 17.06
N GLY A 15 4.53 -3.78 17.49
CA GLY A 15 3.68 -4.53 16.58
C GLY A 15 2.69 -3.58 15.94
N ASP A 16 3.09 -2.92 14.85
CA ASP A 16 2.16 -2.14 14.06
C ASP A 16 1.17 -3.14 13.45
N SER A 17 -0.06 -3.06 13.95
CA SER A 17 -1.15 -3.92 13.53
C SER A 17 -1.42 -3.72 12.03
N LEU A 18 -1.93 -4.74 11.34
CA LEU A 18 -2.29 -4.59 9.91
C LEU A 18 -3.26 -3.42 9.69
N GLU A 19 -4.10 -3.15 10.69
CA GLU A 19 -4.99 -2.00 10.72
C GLU A 19 -4.22 -0.66 10.71
N GLU A 20 -3.15 -0.52 11.49
CA GLU A 20 -2.31 0.69 11.47
C GLU A 20 -1.61 0.85 10.14
N ASP A 21 -1.11 -0.23 9.54
CA ASP A 21 -0.52 -0.19 8.19
C ASP A 21 -1.54 0.23 7.13
N ILE A 22 -2.77 -0.29 7.20
CA ILE A 22 -3.87 0.10 6.31
C ILE A 22 -4.17 1.60 6.47
N ARG A 23 -4.29 2.08 7.71
CA ARG A 23 -4.56 3.49 8.00
C ARG A 23 -3.41 4.37 7.53
N ARG A 24 -2.16 3.98 7.77
CA ARG A 24 -0.95 4.70 7.33
C ARG A 24 -0.88 4.77 5.82
N ALA A 25 -1.12 3.66 5.13
CA ALA A 25 -1.15 3.58 3.67
C ALA A 25 -2.35 4.28 3.02
N SER A 26 -3.29 4.76 3.82
CA SER A 26 -4.44 5.58 3.41
C SER A 26 -4.43 6.96 4.07
N THR A 27 -3.35 7.33 4.77
CA THR A 27 -3.25 8.61 5.46
C THR A 27 -3.04 9.72 4.46
N ARG A 28 -4.02 10.61 4.37
CA ARG A 28 -3.84 11.94 3.79
C ARG A 28 -3.61 12.89 4.95
N GLY A 29 -2.40 13.43 5.09
CA GLY A 29 -2.16 14.53 6.03
C GLY A 29 -3.21 15.63 5.83
N PRO A 30 -3.78 16.22 6.90
CA PRO A 30 -4.80 17.25 6.78
C PRO A 30 -4.25 18.44 5.97
N GLY A 31 -5.06 18.93 5.03
CA GLY A 31 -4.87 20.19 4.29
C GLY A 31 -3.43 20.67 4.21
N ALA A 32 -2.57 19.90 3.53
CA ALA A 32 -1.13 20.15 3.53
C ALA A 32 -0.85 21.62 3.22
N ARG A 33 -0.06 22.27 4.08
CA ARG A 33 0.52 23.56 3.74
C ARG A 33 1.55 23.26 2.67
N THR A 34 1.18 23.40 1.41
CA THR A 34 2.10 23.13 0.31
C THR A 34 2.80 24.44 -0.04
N ARG A 35 4.10 24.55 0.24
CA ARG A 35 4.94 25.60 -0.40
C ARG A 35 5.18 25.28 -1.88
N ALA A 36 5.16 24.00 -2.25
CA ALA A 36 5.36 23.48 -3.59
C ALA A 36 4.04 23.07 -4.26
N GLU A 37 4.03 22.92 -5.58
CA GLU A 37 2.90 22.31 -6.29
C GLU A 37 2.76 20.82 -5.91
N VAL A 38 1.53 20.35 -5.69
CA VAL A 38 1.23 18.91 -5.47
C VAL A 38 1.50 18.11 -6.73
N THR A 39 1.41 18.75 -7.89
CA THR A 39 1.80 18.18 -9.18
C THR A 39 3.31 18.34 -9.35
N PRO A 40 4.04 17.27 -9.68
CA PRO A 40 5.47 17.38 -9.91
C PRO A 40 5.76 18.39 -11.04
N PRO A 41 6.67 19.35 -10.84
CA PRO A 41 7.03 20.29 -11.89
C PRO A 41 7.72 19.57 -13.06
N SER A 42 7.70 20.20 -14.23
CA SER A 42 8.58 19.81 -15.33
C SER A 42 10.03 19.99 -14.87
N GLY A 43 10.78 18.88 -14.76
CA GLY A 43 12.17 18.89 -14.30
C GLY A 43 12.42 18.29 -12.91
N ARG A 44 11.52 17.48 -12.37
CA ARG A 44 11.83 16.66 -11.18
C ARG A 44 13.04 15.77 -11.41
N HIS A 45 13.89 15.64 -10.40
CA HIS A 45 15.03 14.73 -10.42
C HIS A 45 14.56 13.29 -10.22
N LEU A 46 15.10 12.36 -10.99
CA LEU A 46 14.72 10.94 -10.95
C LEU A 46 15.81 10.13 -10.27
N VAL A 47 15.44 9.37 -9.24
CA VAL A 47 16.37 8.53 -8.50
C VAL A 47 16.20 7.09 -8.95
N LEU A 48 17.27 6.55 -9.53
CA LEU A 48 17.30 5.22 -10.13
C LEU A 48 17.98 4.24 -9.17
N PRO A 49 17.48 3.00 -9.03
CA PRO A 49 18.12 1.99 -8.21
C PRO A 49 19.40 1.48 -8.89
N PRO A 50 20.44 1.15 -8.11
CA PRO A 50 21.69 0.60 -8.65
C PRO A 50 21.51 -0.84 -9.19
N GLU A 51 20.49 -1.55 -8.72
CA GLU A 51 20.18 -2.93 -9.12
C GLU A 51 18.67 -3.16 -9.22
N SER A 52 18.29 -4.25 -9.89
CA SER A 52 16.87 -4.67 -9.95
C SER A 52 16.52 -5.48 -8.70
N GLY A 53 15.30 -5.32 -8.18
CA GLY A 53 14.81 -6.09 -7.05
C GLY A 53 13.41 -5.68 -6.61
N THR A 54 12.80 -6.45 -5.71
CA THR A 54 11.55 -6.05 -5.06
C THR A 54 11.85 -4.97 -4.02
N VAL A 55 11.03 -3.92 -3.96
CA VAL A 55 11.03 -2.99 -2.84
C VAL A 55 10.51 -3.72 -1.62
N LEU A 56 11.40 -4.04 -0.69
CA LEU A 56 11.06 -4.77 0.52
C LEU A 56 10.43 -3.83 1.54
N ASP A 57 11.04 -2.68 1.77
CA ASP A 57 10.59 -1.70 2.76
C ASP A 57 11.05 -0.29 2.38
N ILE A 58 10.36 0.72 2.91
CA ILE A 58 10.70 2.14 2.73
C ILE A 58 10.63 2.83 4.09
N ASP A 59 11.76 3.38 4.54
CA ASP A 59 11.85 4.20 5.74
C ASP A 59 11.28 5.61 5.44
N LEU A 60 9.95 5.71 5.50
CA LEU A 60 9.23 6.97 5.26
C LEU A 60 9.64 8.08 6.22
N ASP A 61 9.99 7.76 7.47
CA ASP A 61 10.38 8.76 8.47
C ASP A 61 11.75 9.35 8.09
N ALA A 62 12.68 8.52 7.61
CA ALA A 62 13.96 8.98 7.08
C ALA A 62 13.79 9.83 5.83
N LEU A 63 12.87 9.48 4.92
CA LEU A 63 12.56 10.27 3.74
C LEU A 63 11.93 11.62 4.08
N VAL A 64 10.99 11.67 5.04
CA VAL A 64 10.41 12.93 5.54
C VAL A 64 11.50 13.81 6.16
N ALA A 65 12.38 13.24 6.97
CA ALA A 65 13.48 13.99 7.59
C ALA A 65 14.51 14.49 6.57
N LEU A 66 14.80 13.71 5.53
CA LEU A 66 15.64 14.13 4.39
C LEU A 66 15.00 15.30 3.66
N ALA A 67 13.73 15.15 3.27
CA ALA A 67 13.00 16.17 2.53
C ALA A 67 12.85 17.48 3.34
N ALA A 68 12.61 17.39 4.65
CA ALA A 68 12.55 18.57 5.51
C ALA A 68 13.90 19.30 5.60
N ARG A 69 15.00 18.56 5.77
CA ARG A 69 16.35 19.13 5.89
C ARG A 69 16.85 19.79 4.59
N ALA A 70 16.50 19.22 3.45
CA ALA A 70 16.96 19.67 2.13
C ALA A 70 15.91 20.53 1.40
N ASP A 71 14.83 20.90 2.08
CA ASP A 71 13.69 21.62 1.49
C ASP A 71 13.16 21.00 0.19
N LEU A 72 12.97 19.67 0.19
CA LEU A 72 12.47 18.90 -0.95
C LEU A 72 11.02 18.47 -0.76
N VAL A 73 10.42 18.08 -1.88
CA VAL A 73 9.31 17.14 -1.96
C VAL A 73 9.79 15.89 -2.66
N ILE A 74 9.46 14.73 -2.10
CA ILE A 74 9.78 13.40 -2.63
C ILE A 74 8.48 12.72 -3.06
N ALA A 75 8.43 12.21 -4.28
CA ALA A 75 7.37 11.33 -4.74
C ALA A 75 7.94 9.93 -4.97
N LEU A 76 7.41 8.94 -4.24
CA LEU A 76 7.71 7.55 -4.51
C LEU A 76 7.03 7.15 -5.82
N GLU A 77 7.76 6.47 -6.69
CA GLU A 77 7.24 5.91 -7.95
C GLU A 77 6.91 4.42 -7.78
N ARG A 78 7.48 3.79 -6.73
CA ARG A 78 7.28 2.39 -6.35
C ARG A 78 6.86 2.28 -4.88
N ARG A 79 6.05 1.27 -4.58
CA ARG A 79 5.68 0.88 -3.20
C ARG A 79 6.46 -0.35 -2.76
N PRO A 80 6.54 -0.63 -1.45
CA PRO A 80 6.92 -1.96 -1.01
C PRO A 80 6.00 -3.01 -1.67
N GLY A 81 6.59 -4.12 -2.11
CA GLY A 81 5.95 -5.16 -2.91
C GLY A 81 6.06 -4.98 -4.43
N ASP A 82 6.33 -3.77 -4.94
CA ASP A 82 6.58 -3.54 -6.37
C ASP A 82 8.00 -3.98 -6.76
N TYR A 83 8.16 -4.54 -7.97
CA TYR A 83 9.47 -4.84 -8.54
C TYR A 83 10.06 -3.61 -9.23
N ALA A 84 11.25 -3.21 -8.81
CA ALA A 84 12.03 -2.14 -9.41
C ALA A 84 13.08 -2.74 -10.36
N VAL A 85 13.10 -2.25 -11.60
CA VAL A 85 14.12 -2.61 -12.58
C VAL A 85 15.21 -1.54 -12.52
N ALA A 86 16.47 -1.97 -12.61
CA ALA A 86 17.59 -1.06 -12.81
C ALA A 86 17.28 -0.08 -13.95
N ALA A 87 17.61 1.20 -13.77
CA ALA A 87 17.26 2.31 -14.66
C ALA A 87 15.77 2.69 -14.77
N THR A 88 14.89 2.13 -13.93
CA THR A 88 13.53 2.68 -13.74
C THR A 88 13.46 3.44 -12.41
N PRO A 89 12.79 4.61 -12.36
CA PRO A 89 12.73 5.39 -11.12
C PRO A 89 12.12 4.61 -9.95
N LEU A 90 12.78 4.70 -8.79
CA LEU A 90 12.21 4.29 -7.49
C LEU A 90 11.39 5.42 -6.88
N LEU A 91 11.94 6.62 -6.98
CA LEU A 91 11.37 7.85 -6.49
C LEU A 91 11.85 9.01 -7.36
N SER A 92 11.17 10.13 -7.23
CA SER A 92 11.60 11.41 -7.77
C SER A 92 11.57 12.46 -6.66
N TRP A 93 12.37 13.51 -6.80
CA TRP A 93 12.34 14.64 -5.88
C TRP A 93 12.49 15.95 -6.62
N TRP A 94 12.00 17.03 -6.01
CA TRP A 94 12.18 18.39 -6.48
C TRP A 94 12.27 19.35 -5.31
N SER A 95 12.94 20.48 -5.54
CA SER A 95 13.05 21.54 -4.55
C SER A 95 11.69 22.15 -4.28
N SER A 96 11.38 22.38 -2.99
CA SER A 96 10.20 23.11 -2.55
C SER A 96 10.42 24.63 -2.53
N ILE A 97 11.63 25.06 -2.90
CA ILE A 97 12.07 26.45 -3.05
C ILE A 97 12.69 26.64 -4.44
N GLU A 98 12.92 27.89 -4.85
CA GLU A 98 13.49 28.20 -6.18
C GLU A 98 14.98 27.83 -6.35
N THR A 99 15.60 27.22 -5.33
CA THR A 99 17.02 26.84 -5.37
C THR A 99 17.18 25.47 -6.02
N ILE A 100 18.04 25.43 -7.04
CA ILE A 100 18.43 24.21 -7.74
C ILE A 100 19.69 23.64 -7.06
N PRO A 101 19.68 22.38 -6.59
CA PRO A 101 20.87 21.75 -6.02
C PRO A 101 22.04 21.69 -7.02
N SER A 102 23.27 21.68 -6.50
CA SER A 102 24.45 21.38 -7.33
C SER A 102 24.55 19.87 -7.63
N GLU A 103 25.20 19.46 -8.71
CA GLU A 103 25.38 18.04 -9.07
C GLU A 103 25.94 17.19 -7.91
N ALA A 104 26.94 17.70 -7.19
CA ALA A 104 27.51 17.00 -6.04
C ALA A 104 26.50 16.82 -4.89
N GLU A 105 25.57 17.77 -4.76
CA GLU A 105 24.47 17.69 -3.81
C GLU A 105 23.39 16.71 -4.28
N GLU A 106 23.04 16.70 -5.57
CA GLU A 106 22.11 15.72 -6.14
C GLU A 106 22.58 14.29 -5.89
N VAL A 107 23.85 13.99 -6.18
CA VAL A 107 24.45 12.66 -5.93
C VAL A 107 24.38 12.27 -4.45
N ARG A 108 24.59 13.23 -3.54
CA ARG A 108 24.48 13.00 -2.09
C ARG A 108 23.03 12.73 -1.68
N LEU A 109 22.08 13.53 -2.17
CA LEU A 109 20.65 13.37 -1.90
C LEU A 109 20.12 12.03 -2.42
N ASP A 110 20.54 11.62 -3.61
CA ASP A 110 20.18 10.33 -4.21
C ASP A 110 20.68 9.17 -3.35
N ALA A 111 21.94 9.22 -2.89
CA ALA A 111 22.51 8.20 -2.02
C ALA A 111 21.76 8.12 -0.66
N GLU A 112 21.41 9.26 -0.07
CA GLU A 112 20.63 9.32 1.17
C GLU A 112 19.19 8.78 0.96
N ALA A 113 18.54 9.14 -0.15
CA ALA A 113 17.19 8.67 -0.48
C ALA A 113 17.17 7.16 -0.77
N LEU A 114 18.12 6.65 -1.54
CA LEU A 114 18.29 5.22 -1.81
C LEU A 114 18.59 4.43 -0.54
N ALA A 115 19.33 5.01 0.41
CA ALA A 115 19.62 4.34 1.70
C ALA A 115 18.38 4.13 2.58
N ALA A 116 17.27 4.84 2.31
CA ALA A 116 15.97 4.66 2.96
C ALA A 116 15.08 3.60 2.28
N VAL A 117 15.52 3.04 1.14
CA VAL A 117 14.78 1.99 0.42
C VAL A 117 15.53 0.67 0.55
N ALA A 118 14.85 -0.35 1.07
CA ALA A 118 15.38 -1.71 1.07
C ALA A 118 14.96 -2.42 -0.22
N LEU A 119 15.93 -2.78 -1.06
CA LEU A 119 15.72 -3.62 -2.24
C LEU A 119 16.25 -5.03 -2.00
N GLY A 120 15.56 -6.04 -2.54
CA GLY A 120 16.05 -7.41 -2.49
C GLY A 120 15.02 -8.44 -2.96
N PRO A 121 15.34 -9.74 -2.79
CA PRO A 121 14.41 -10.82 -3.08
C PRO A 121 13.38 -10.97 -1.95
N GLY A 122 12.12 -11.21 -2.32
CA GLY A 122 11.04 -11.54 -1.38
C GLY A 122 9.80 -10.66 -1.53
N PRO A 123 8.76 -10.91 -0.72
CA PRO A 123 7.61 -10.02 -0.62
C PRO A 123 8.00 -8.73 0.11
N GLY A 124 7.30 -7.65 -0.20
CA GLY A 124 7.41 -6.41 0.55
C GLY A 124 6.80 -6.50 1.95
N SER A 125 7.14 -5.57 2.83
CA SER A 125 6.44 -5.28 4.08
C SER A 125 5.26 -4.33 3.81
N ASP A 126 4.41 -4.69 2.85
CA ASP A 126 3.21 -3.94 2.49
C ASP A 126 1.91 -4.65 2.87
N VAL A 127 0.81 -3.89 2.82
CA VAL A 127 -0.54 -4.39 3.06
C VAL A 127 -0.87 -5.58 2.15
N ASP A 128 -0.51 -5.53 0.86
CA ASP A 128 -0.84 -6.61 -0.08
C ASP A 128 -0.13 -7.92 0.32
N SER A 129 1.15 -7.85 0.71
CA SER A 129 1.90 -9.03 1.17
C SER A 129 1.36 -9.57 2.49
N ARG A 130 0.94 -8.71 3.42
CA ARG A 130 0.30 -9.14 4.67
C ARG A 130 -1.06 -9.81 4.42
N LEU A 131 -1.88 -9.28 3.51
CA LEU A 131 -3.16 -9.89 3.10
C LEU A 131 -2.94 -11.29 2.48
N ARG A 132 -1.94 -11.43 1.60
CA ARG A 132 -1.56 -12.74 1.05
C ARG A 132 -1.12 -13.72 2.13
N ALA A 133 -0.34 -13.25 3.11
CA ALA A 133 0.13 -14.09 4.21
C ALA A 133 -1.03 -14.56 5.10
N LEU A 134 -2.01 -13.71 5.40
CA LEU A 134 -3.22 -14.10 6.15
C LEU A 134 -4.04 -15.15 5.39
N ALA A 135 -4.25 -14.94 4.08
CA ALA A 135 -4.95 -15.89 3.22
C ALA A 135 -4.23 -17.25 3.18
N ALA A 136 -2.92 -17.26 2.97
CA ALA A 136 -2.10 -18.48 2.92
C ALA A 136 -2.02 -19.19 4.28
N GLY A 137 -2.01 -18.43 5.38
CA GLY A 137 -1.98 -18.96 6.75
C GLY A 137 -3.34 -19.43 7.26
N GLY A 138 -4.44 -19.11 6.57
CA GLY A 138 -5.79 -19.47 6.97
C GLY A 138 -6.36 -18.64 8.13
N ASP A 139 -5.76 -17.49 8.46
CA ASP A 139 -6.29 -16.56 9.46
C ASP A 139 -7.37 -15.66 8.83
N LEU A 140 -8.54 -16.27 8.63
CA LEU A 140 -9.64 -15.65 7.91
C LEU A 140 -10.32 -14.54 8.71
N ASP A 141 -10.30 -14.59 10.04
CA ASP A 141 -10.89 -13.55 10.88
C ASP A 141 -10.09 -12.25 10.78
N ALA A 142 -8.75 -12.34 10.83
CA ALA A 142 -7.89 -11.18 10.61
C ALA A 142 -8.02 -10.64 9.17
N LEU A 143 -8.14 -11.54 8.18
CA LEU A 143 -8.35 -11.16 6.78
C LEU A 143 -9.70 -10.44 6.59
N ALA A 144 -10.78 -10.95 7.19
CA ALA A 144 -12.11 -10.34 7.15
C ALA A 144 -12.07 -8.91 7.71
N SER A 145 -11.47 -8.75 8.89
CA SER A 145 -11.33 -7.45 9.55
C SER A 145 -10.54 -6.45 8.70
N ALA A 146 -9.42 -6.90 8.11
CA ALA A 146 -8.60 -6.06 7.23
C ALA A 146 -9.34 -5.62 5.96
N LEU A 147 -10.07 -6.54 5.30
CA LEU A 147 -10.86 -6.23 4.10
C LEU A 147 -12.02 -5.28 4.40
N ALA A 148 -12.72 -5.49 5.52
CA ALA A 148 -13.79 -4.60 5.96
C ALA A 148 -13.27 -3.18 6.28
N LEU A 149 -12.08 -3.07 6.87
CA LEU A 149 -11.43 -1.78 7.09
C LEU A 149 -11.07 -1.11 5.75
N LEU A 150 -10.43 -1.84 4.84
CA LEU A 150 -10.07 -1.35 3.50
C LEU A 150 -11.28 -0.86 2.71
N ALA A 151 -12.41 -1.56 2.81
CA ALA A 151 -13.65 -1.16 2.15
C ALA A 151 -14.24 0.16 2.71
N ARG A 152 -13.84 0.59 3.92
CA ARG A 152 -14.31 1.81 4.58
C ARG A 152 -13.35 2.99 4.51
N VAL A 153 -12.05 2.73 4.61
CA VAL A 153 -11.04 3.78 4.63
C VAL A 153 -10.91 4.39 3.23
N PRO A 154 -10.76 5.72 3.06
CA PRO A 154 -10.47 6.32 1.76
C PRO A 154 -9.17 5.80 1.12
N ASP A 155 -9.05 5.87 -0.21
CA ASP A 155 -7.81 5.48 -0.93
C ASP A 155 -7.10 6.66 -1.61
N PRO A 156 -6.87 7.82 -0.95
CA PRO A 156 -6.01 8.83 -1.54
C PRO A 156 -4.56 8.32 -1.60
N PRO A 157 -3.71 8.89 -2.47
CA PRO A 157 -2.27 8.70 -2.34
C PRO A 157 -1.85 9.12 -0.93
N ALA A 158 -1.06 8.27 -0.25
CA ALA A 158 -0.60 8.62 1.08
C ALA A 158 0.39 9.78 0.98
N ALA A 159 0.24 10.74 1.89
CA ALA A 159 0.97 11.99 1.89
C ALA A 159 1.45 12.29 3.30
N PHE A 160 2.77 12.39 3.46
CA PHE A 160 3.44 12.54 4.74
C PHE A 160 4.00 13.96 4.89
N GLN A 161 3.79 14.53 6.07
CA GLN A 161 4.17 15.89 6.42
C GLN A 161 5.33 15.90 7.41
N ASP A 162 6.11 16.97 7.42
CA ASP A 162 7.07 17.26 8.50
C ASP A 162 6.35 17.79 9.77
N PRO A 163 7.05 17.95 10.91
CA PRO A 163 6.45 18.49 12.14
C PRO A 163 5.82 19.87 11.99
N GLU A 164 6.25 20.66 11.00
CA GLU A 164 5.72 21.98 10.67
C GLU A 164 4.46 21.93 9.78
N GLY A 165 4.07 20.74 9.31
CA GLY A 165 2.87 20.49 8.51
C GLY A 165 3.04 20.70 7.00
N PHE A 166 4.28 20.79 6.50
CA PHE A 166 4.58 20.85 5.07
C PHE A 166 4.61 19.46 4.46
N LEU A 167 4.04 19.31 3.26
CA LEU A 167 4.12 18.07 2.49
C LEU A 167 5.57 17.75 2.13
N ARG A 168 6.03 16.54 2.46
CA ARG A 168 7.41 16.09 2.19
C ARG A 168 7.49 14.83 1.35
N VAL A 169 6.62 13.85 1.58
CA VAL A 169 6.66 12.58 0.85
C VAL A 169 5.27 12.22 0.34
N MET A 170 5.17 11.82 -0.93
CA MET A 170 3.97 11.28 -1.55
C MET A 170 4.21 9.84 -1.99
N THR A 171 3.20 8.98 -1.87
CA THR A 171 3.28 7.59 -2.31
C THR A 171 2.31 7.31 -3.45
N PRO A 172 2.57 6.31 -4.32
CA PRO A 172 1.61 5.89 -5.33
C PRO A 172 0.28 5.48 -4.70
N GLU A 173 -0.81 5.72 -5.43
CA GLU A 173 -2.13 5.28 -5.01
C GLU A 173 -2.20 3.75 -4.91
N SER A 174 -2.85 3.27 -3.85
CA SER A 174 -3.14 1.85 -3.65
C SER A 174 -4.63 1.66 -3.45
N PRO A 175 -5.42 1.70 -4.53
CA PRO A 175 -6.86 1.68 -4.44
C PRO A 175 -7.34 0.31 -3.91
N PHE A 176 -8.50 0.32 -3.26
CA PHE A 176 -9.12 -0.87 -2.68
C PHE A 176 -9.13 -2.07 -3.63
N GLU A 177 -9.44 -1.85 -4.91
CA GLU A 177 -9.58 -2.90 -5.92
C GLU A 177 -8.28 -3.66 -6.13
N ARG A 178 -7.14 -2.95 -6.07
CA ARG A 178 -5.81 -3.58 -6.14
C ARG A 178 -5.54 -4.43 -4.91
N ARG A 179 -5.83 -3.90 -3.71
CA ARG A 179 -5.61 -4.60 -2.44
C ARG A 179 -6.50 -5.85 -2.33
N LEU A 180 -7.75 -5.77 -2.79
CA LEU A 180 -8.65 -6.90 -2.87
C LEU A 180 -8.11 -7.96 -3.85
N ALA A 181 -7.60 -7.55 -5.01
CA ALA A 181 -7.01 -8.47 -5.99
C ALA A 181 -5.71 -9.14 -5.51
N ALA A 182 -5.07 -8.63 -4.46
CA ALA A 182 -3.91 -9.29 -3.86
C ALA A 182 -4.29 -10.56 -3.09
N VAL A 183 -5.56 -10.70 -2.66
CA VAL A 183 -6.06 -11.89 -1.96
C VAL A 183 -6.41 -12.97 -2.99
N PRO A 184 -5.79 -14.15 -2.95
CA PRO A 184 -6.09 -15.25 -3.87
C PRO A 184 -7.33 -16.02 -3.40
N PHE A 185 -8.52 -15.42 -3.51
CA PHE A 185 -9.77 -16.02 -3.02
C PHE A 185 -10.06 -17.39 -3.63
N GLU A 186 -9.65 -17.62 -4.88
CA GLU A 186 -9.84 -18.88 -5.61
C GLU A 186 -8.96 -20.02 -5.05
N ALA A 187 -7.93 -19.69 -4.26
CA ALA A 187 -7.11 -20.66 -3.54
C ALA A 187 -7.64 -20.96 -2.14
N LEU A 188 -8.67 -20.23 -1.68
CA LEU A 188 -9.37 -20.50 -0.42
C LEU A 188 -10.51 -21.49 -0.65
N GLU A 189 -11.01 -22.06 0.43
CA GLU A 189 -12.28 -22.81 0.38
C GLU A 189 -13.42 -21.85 0.00
N ALA A 190 -14.26 -22.26 -0.96
CA ALA A 190 -15.19 -21.37 -1.65
C ALA A 190 -16.24 -20.76 -0.72
N GLU A 191 -16.81 -21.55 0.21
CA GLU A 191 -17.81 -21.05 1.16
C GLU A 191 -17.21 -19.97 2.06
N ARG A 192 -16.02 -20.23 2.61
CA ARG A 192 -15.26 -19.26 3.41
C ARG A 192 -14.91 -18.01 2.63
N ALA A 193 -14.47 -18.13 1.38
CA ALA A 193 -14.18 -16.98 0.53
C ALA A 193 -15.42 -16.11 0.29
N LEU A 194 -16.57 -16.72 0.03
CA LEU A 194 -17.83 -16.00 -0.17
C LEU A 194 -18.32 -15.30 1.11
N LEU A 195 -18.16 -15.92 2.28
CA LEU A 195 -18.46 -15.26 3.56
C LEU A 195 -17.59 -14.02 3.79
N LEU A 196 -16.28 -14.10 3.51
CA LEU A 196 -15.39 -12.93 3.56
C LEU A 196 -15.82 -11.81 2.60
N LEU A 197 -16.18 -12.20 1.37
CA LEU A 197 -16.65 -11.26 0.36
C LEU A 197 -18.00 -10.63 0.74
N ARG A 198 -18.89 -11.35 1.43
CA ARG A 198 -20.17 -10.81 1.93
C ARG A 198 -19.95 -9.69 2.93
N ASP A 199 -19.06 -9.91 3.89
CA ASP A 199 -18.76 -8.93 4.94
C ASP A 199 -18.07 -7.69 4.34
N CYS A 200 -17.17 -7.92 3.38
CA CYS A 200 -16.53 -6.87 2.60
C CYS A 200 -17.55 -6.10 1.72
N ALA A 201 -18.48 -6.80 1.06
CA ALA A 201 -19.54 -6.22 0.23
C ALA A 201 -20.43 -5.28 1.04
N PHE A 202 -20.83 -5.70 2.24
CA PHE A 202 -21.69 -4.90 3.11
C PHE A 202 -21.01 -3.60 3.55
N THR A 203 -19.68 -3.58 3.66
CA THR A 203 -18.92 -2.39 4.07
C THR A 203 -18.56 -1.47 2.90
N ALA A 204 -18.38 -2.00 1.69
CA ALA A 204 -18.08 -1.23 0.48
C ALA A 204 -19.25 -0.28 0.09
N THR A 205 -19.02 1.03 0.11
CA THR A 205 -20.04 2.04 -0.28
C THR A 205 -19.88 2.51 -1.72
N LEU A 206 -18.64 2.58 -2.22
CA LEU A 206 -18.34 3.18 -3.52
C LEU A 206 -18.64 2.21 -4.68
N PRO A 207 -19.19 2.68 -5.81
CA PRO A 207 -19.51 1.82 -6.96
C PRO A 207 -18.32 1.00 -7.47
N ARG A 208 -17.13 1.59 -7.55
CA ARG A 208 -15.90 0.91 -7.97
C ARG A 208 -15.51 -0.26 -7.04
N ARG A 209 -15.65 -0.08 -5.73
CA ARG A 209 -15.34 -1.11 -4.71
C ARG A 209 -16.34 -2.26 -4.79
N ARG A 210 -17.63 -1.92 -4.91
CA ARG A 210 -18.71 -2.90 -5.10
C ARG A 210 -18.50 -3.75 -6.35
N ALA A 211 -18.12 -3.13 -7.47
CA ALA A 211 -17.82 -3.84 -8.70
C ALA A 211 -16.64 -4.81 -8.54
N ALA A 212 -15.59 -4.41 -7.81
CA ALA A 212 -14.45 -5.29 -7.55
C ALA A 212 -14.80 -6.49 -6.65
N VAL A 213 -15.64 -6.28 -5.64
CA VAL A 213 -16.15 -7.37 -4.79
C VAL A 213 -17.04 -8.33 -5.60
N ALA A 214 -17.94 -7.82 -6.44
CA ALA A 214 -18.74 -8.64 -7.34
C ALA A 214 -17.85 -9.47 -8.28
N ALA A 215 -16.84 -8.85 -8.90
CA ALA A 215 -15.90 -9.57 -9.76
C ALA A 215 -15.09 -10.65 -9.01
N ALA A 216 -14.77 -10.43 -7.73
CA ALA A 216 -14.13 -11.45 -6.90
C ALA A 216 -15.08 -12.61 -6.58
N CYS A 217 -16.35 -12.32 -6.29
CA CYS A 217 -17.40 -13.33 -6.10
C CYS A 217 -17.51 -14.25 -7.32
N GLU A 218 -17.59 -13.68 -8.53
CA GLU A 218 -17.68 -14.44 -9.78
C GLU A 218 -16.48 -15.37 -9.99
N ARG A 219 -15.27 -14.94 -9.64
CA ARG A 219 -14.08 -15.80 -9.76
C ARG A 219 -14.11 -16.96 -8.77
N VAL A 220 -14.56 -16.73 -7.54
CA VAL A 220 -14.74 -17.80 -6.54
C VAL A 220 -15.79 -18.80 -7.00
N ARG A 221 -16.94 -18.33 -7.49
CA ARG A 221 -18.00 -19.18 -8.07
C ARG A 221 -17.48 -20.02 -9.23
N ALA A 222 -16.72 -19.41 -10.14
CA ALA A 222 -16.16 -20.10 -11.30
C ALA A 222 -15.08 -21.12 -10.93
N ALA A 223 -14.34 -20.89 -9.85
CA ALA A 223 -13.32 -21.80 -9.35
C ALA A 223 -13.87 -22.94 -8.48
N ALA A 224 -15.11 -22.81 -8.01
CA ALA A 224 -15.76 -23.84 -7.21
C ALA A 224 -15.93 -25.15 -7.98
N GLY A 225 -15.63 -26.27 -7.32
CA GLY A 225 -15.90 -27.61 -7.85
C GLY A 225 -17.40 -27.94 -7.89
N GLU A 226 -17.75 -29.13 -8.39
CA GLU A 226 -19.15 -29.56 -8.49
C GLU A 226 -19.83 -29.86 -7.15
N GLY A 227 -19.04 -30.09 -6.09
CA GLY A 227 -19.56 -30.35 -4.74
C GLY A 227 -20.06 -29.06 -4.07
N GLY A 228 -21.24 -29.13 -3.43
CA GLY A 228 -21.78 -28.01 -2.65
C GLY A 228 -22.31 -26.85 -3.49
N ARG A 229 -22.55 -27.03 -4.80
CA ARG A 229 -22.96 -25.96 -5.71
C ARG A 229 -24.15 -25.15 -5.21
N GLU A 230 -25.19 -25.79 -4.69
CA GLU A 230 -26.37 -25.08 -4.14
C GLU A 230 -25.99 -24.13 -3.00
N ARG A 231 -25.11 -24.57 -2.09
CA ARG A 231 -24.61 -23.75 -0.99
C ARG A 231 -23.76 -22.58 -1.47
N ILE A 232 -22.95 -22.81 -2.51
CA ILE A 232 -22.11 -21.77 -3.12
C ILE A 232 -22.98 -20.71 -3.80
N GLU A 233 -24.04 -21.10 -4.49
CA GLU A 233 -24.99 -20.15 -5.08
C GLU A 233 -25.74 -19.35 -3.99
N GLU A 234 -26.18 -20.01 -2.91
CA GLU A 234 -26.83 -19.32 -1.77
C GLU A 234 -25.90 -18.26 -1.14
N LEU A 235 -24.62 -18.58 -0.97
CA LEU A 235 -23.64 -17.65 -0.44
C LEU A 235 -23.31 -16.53 -1.43
N ALA A 236 -23.25 -16.82 -2.73
CA ALA A 236 -23.07 -15.79 -3.77
C ALA A 236 -24.25 -14.80 -3.79
N ASP A 237 -25.49 -15.29 -3.72
CA ASP A 237 -26.69 -14.46 -3.60
C ASP A 237 -26.64 -13.56 -2.36
N ALA A 238 -26.07 -14.06 -1.25
CA ALA A 238 -25.86 -13.27 -0.05
C ALA A 238 -24.77 -12.18 -0.22
N VAL A 239 -23.72 -12.43 -1.00
CA VAL A 239 -22.76 -11.38 -1.38
C VAL A 239 -23.45 -10.30 -2.21
N GLU A 240 -24.29 -10.67 -3.19
CA GLU A 240 -25.06 -9.74 -4.00
C GLU A 240 -26.03 -8.90 -3.15
N ALA A 241 -26.77 -9.54 -2.24
CA ALA A 241 -27.62 -8.85 -1.28
C ALA A 241 -26.82 -7.87 -0.40
N ALA A 242 -25.63 -8.27 0.07
CA ALA A 242 -24.76 -7.43 0.87
C ALA A 242 -24.25 -6.20 0.10
N LEU A 243 -23.95 -6.35 -1.21
CA LEU A 243 -23.62 -5.22 -2.07
C LEU A 243 -24.77 -4.20 -2.11
N GLU A 244 -26.01 -4.65 -2.02
CA GLU A 244 -27.21 -3.80 -1.95
C GLU A 244 -27.54 -3.33 -0.52
N ARG A 245 -26.65 -3.53 0.45
CA ARG A 245 -26.87 -3.21 1.88
C ARG A 245 -27.98 -4.02 2.53
N ARG A 246 -28.28 -5.20 2.01
CA ARG A 246 -29.20 -6.17 2.62
C ARG A 246 -28.37 -7.27 3.29
N TRP A 247 -28.49 -7.40 4.61
CA TRP A 247 -27.78 -8.45 5.33
C TRP A 247 -28.55 -9.77 5.30
N SER A 248 -27.85 -10.87 5.05
CA SER A 248 -28.39 -12.23 5.08
C SER A 248 -27.54 -13.09 6.02
N ALA A 249 -28.19 -13.83 6.93
CA ALA A 249 -27.53 -14.63 7.96
C ALA A 249 -27.15 -16.06 7.50
N VAL A 250 -27.13 -16.30 6.19
CA VAL A 250 -26.72 -17.57 5.57
C VAL A 250 -25.36 -18.04 6.05
#